data_AF-A0A7X7AIY4-F1
#
_entry.id   AF-A0A7X7AIY4-F1
#
_cell.length_a   1.000
_cell.length_b   1.000
_cell.length_c   1.000
_cell.angle_alpha   90.00
_cell.angle_beta   90.00
_cell.angle_gamma   90.00
#
_symmetry.space_group_name_H-M   'P 1'
#
loop_
_entity.id
_entity.type
_entity.pdbx_description
1 polymer ?
#
loop_
_entity_poly.entity_id
_entity_poly.type
_entity_poly.pdbx_seq_one_letter_code
_entity_poly.pdbx_strand_id
1 'polypeptide(L)'
;MLSISFLNKNKIKTIRFATFSAVRSVLAVYPVAGRFKFRYNGLFLTIFIFFAGFAFASPAYGATQIFRSVGPGATGLLTSDTAHARTITLTSGVATFSVALPDNIGVGDAVIIDTGGTDQTIDASDTLLFIHSRTSSTSYTLRTHTGSVPGDIAINDTYQIYRAYTSLANAEAGTKNTSIPIAFNGGNRDLVTNDEQWNIACYANGTTADTTAVDIFGWTTDIDNFIKIYTPTLLTEVGVSQRHSGKP
;
A
#
# COMPACT_ATOMS: atom_id res chain seq x y z
N MET A 1 5.00 1.90 79.17
CA MET A 1 6.14 2.82 79.39
C MET A 1 6.37 3.55 78.06
N LEU A 2 6.17 4.87 78.07
CA LEU A 2 6.44 5.88 77.02
C LEU A 2 5.74 5.73 75.65
N SER A 3 5.28 6.74 74.90
CA SER A 3 5.00 8.19 74.99
C SER A 3 5.38 8.84 73.64
N ILE A 4 4.40 9.55 73.03
CA ILE A 4 4.50 10.75 72.15
C ILE A 4 5.11 10.63 70.73
N SER A 5 4.34 11.03 69.70
CA SER A 5 4.57 12.30 68.98
C SER A 5 3.45 12.68 67.99
N PHE A 6 3.10 13.97 68.02
CA PHE A 6 2.11 14.66 67.20
C PHE A 6 2.69 15.05 65.82
N LEU A 7 1.90 14.99 64.75
CA LEU A 7 2.16 15.76 63.53
C LEU A 7 0.96 16.65 63.13
N ASN A 8 1.08 17.91 63.56
CA ASN A 8 0.77 19.17 62.90
C ASN A 8 -0.36 19.22 61.83
N LYS A 9 -1.54 19.70 62.25
CA LYS A 9 -2.57 20.28 61.38
C LYS A 9 -2.15 21.70 61.00
N ASN A 10 -1.78 21.94 59.74
CA ASN A 10 -2.02 23.22 59.06
C ASN A 10 -1.64 23.18 57.58
N LYS A 11 -2.57 23.63 56.73
CA LYS A 11 -2.49 24.00 55.30
C LYS A 11 -3.24 23.09 54.33
N ILE A 12 -4.56 23.28 54.24
CA ILE A 12 -5.27 23.12 52.96
C ILE A 12 -5.99 24.44 52.70
N LYS A 13 -5.43 25.26 51.81
CA LYS A 13 -6.02 26.53 51.38
C LYS A 13 -7.13 26.23 50.36
N THR A 14 -8.28 26.86 50.61
CA THR A 14 -9.48 26.90 49.78
C THR A 14 -9.20 27.26 48.32
N ILE A 15 -9.70 26.43 47.41
CA ILE A 15 -9.78 26.70 45.96
C ILE A 15 -11.02 27.57 45.73
N ARG A 16 -10.85 28.77 45.16
CA ARG A 16 -11.94 29.57 44.60
C ARG A 16 -11.65 29.83 43.13
N PHE A 17 -12.57 29.38 42.28
CA PHE A 17 -12.59 29.63 40.84
C PHE A 17 -12.85 31.12 40.57
N ALA A 18 -11.96 31.75 39.79
CA ALA A 18 -12.19 33.06 39.20
C ALA A 18 -12.51 32.89 37.70
N THR A 19 -13.56 33.57 37.29
CA THR A 19 -14.16 33.60 35.95
C THR A 19 -13.18 34.14 34.90
N PHE A 20 -13.10 33.45 33.75
CA PHE A 20 -12.34 33.88 32.58
C PHE A 20 -13.04 35.07 31.91
N SER A 21 -12.37 36.22 31.86
CA SER A 21 -12.77 37.39 31.08
C SER A 21 -12.17 37.30 29.67
N ALA A 22 -13.01 37.51 28.66
CA ALA A 22 -12.66 37.38 27.25
C ALA A 22 -11.59 38.40 26.82
N VAL A 23 -10.51 37.90 26.22
CA VAL A 23 -9.45 38.72 25.60
C VAL A 23 -9.97 39.28 24.27
N ARG A 24 -10.16 40.60 24.20
CA ARG A 24 -10.35 41.33 22.94
C ARG A 24 -8.99 41.59 22.30
N SER A 25 -8.74 40.98 21.15
CA SER A 25 -7.61 41.27 20.26
C SER A 25 -7.83 42.62 19.56
N VAL A 26 -7.01 43.61 19.91
CA VAL A 26 -6.93 44.91 19.22
C VAL A 26 -5.66 44.91 18.39
N LEU A 27 -5.77 44.73 17.07
CA LEU A 27 -4.69 44.98 16.13
C LEU A 27 -4.71 46.49 15.81
N ALA A 28 -3.86 47.27 16.47
CA ALA A 28 -3.64 48.67 16.15
C ALA A 28 -2.63 48.78 14.99
N VAL A 29 -3.12 49.09 13.79
CA VAL A 29 -2.28 49.51 12.66
C VAL A 29 -2.16 51.03 12.71
N TYR A 30 -0.96 51.54 13.02
CA TYR A 30 -0.65 52.97 12.86
C TYR A 30 -0.08 53.22 11.46
N PRO A 31 -0.57 54.21 10.68
CA PRO A 31 0.15 54.71 9.53
C PRO A 31 1.06 55.87 9.95
N VAL A 32 2.34 55.84 9.54
CA VAL A 32 3.21 57.02 9.54
C VAL A 32 3.66 57.31 8.11
N ALA A 33 3.49 58.57 7.74
CA ALA A 33 3.46 59.07 6.37
C ALA A 33 4.83 59.10 5.67
N GLY A 34 4.89 58.53 4.47
CA GLY A 34 5.84 58.89 3.42
C GLY A 34 5.06 59.39 2.20
N ARG A 35 5.12 60.69 1.93
CA ARG A 35 4.52 61.30 0.72
C ARG A 35 5.31 60.91 -0.53
N PHE A 36 4.96 59.79 -1.16
CA PHE A 36 5.32 59.54 -2.56
C PHE A 36 4.17 59.98 -3.46
N LYS A 37 4.32 61.14 -4.12
CA LYS A 37 3.42 61.58 -5.19
C LYS A 37 3.68 60.74 -6.45
N PHE A 38 2.97 59.62 -6.60
CA PHE A 38 2.82 58.97 -7.90
C PHE A 38 1.75 59.73 -8.69
N ARG A 39 2.18 60.40 -9.77
CA ARG A 39 1.28 60.97 -10.77
C ARG A 39 0.69 59.83 -11.59
N TYR A 40 -0.57 59.47 -11.35
CA TYR A 40 -1.33 58.58 -12.22
C TYR A 40 -1.84 59.36 -13.42
N ASN A 41 -1.25 59.10 -14.58
CA ASN A 41 -1.87 59.35 -15.87
C ASN A 41 -1.89 58.02 -16.62
N GLY A 42 -3.09 57.50 -16.90
CA GLY A 42 -3.31 56.52 -17.96
C GLY A 42 -3.50 55.08 -17.51
N LEU A 43 -4.77 54.66 -17.55
CA LEU A 43 -5.21 53.33 -17.96
C LEU A 43 -4.81 52.13 -17.06
N PHE A 44 -5.60 51.93 -16.00
CA PHE A 44 -5.72 50.63 -15.34
C PHE A 44 -6.34 49.62 -16.32
N LEU A 45 -5.51 48.79 -16.96
CA LEU A 45 -5.96 47.59 -17.67
C LEU A 45 -5.98 46.44 -16.65
N THR A 46 -7.13 46.21 -16.04
CA THR A 46 -7.40 44.98 -15.28
C THR A 46 -7.47 43.83 -16.28
N ILE A 47 -6.35 43.13 -16.47
CA ILE A 47 -6.35 41.84 -17.17
C ILE A 47 -7.07 40.84 -16.25
N PHE A 48 -8.37 40.66 -16.49
CA PHE A 48 -9.06 39.44 -16.10
C PHE A 48 -8.44 38.30 -16.89
N ILE A 49 -7.46 37.61 -16.30
CA ILE A 49 -7.10 36.27 -16.77
C ILE A 49 -8.28 35.39 -16.41
N PHE A 50 -9.18 35.22 -17.38
CA PHE A 50 -10.05 34.05 -17.45
C PHE A 50 -9.11 32.84 -17.44
N PHE A 51 -8.99 32.15 -16.31
CA PHE A 51 -8.49 30.78 -16.28
C PHE A 51 -9.55 29.92 -16.98
N ALA A 52 -9.63 30.04 -18.30
CA ALA A 52 -10.20 29.01 -19.14
C ALA A 52 -9.35 27.77 -18.93
N GLY A 53 -10.01 26.66 -18.60
CA GLY A 53 -9.43 25.38 -18.19
C GLY A 53 -8.07 25.09 -18.79
N PHE A 54 -7.03 25.28 -17.98
CA PHE A 54 -5.80 24.53 -18.17
C PHE A 54 -6.06 23.17 -17.55
N ALA A 55 -6.66 22.27 -18.34
CA ALA A 55 -6.58 20.86 -18.04
C ALA A 55 -5.09 20.53 -18.01
N PHE A 56 -4.56 20.19 -16.84
CA PHE A 56 -3.38 19.36 -16.83
C PHE A 56 -3.81 18.09 -17.55
N ALA A 57 -3.39 17.92 -18.80
CA ALA A 57 -3.29 16.60 -19.36
C ALA A 57 -2.36 15.87 -18.40
N SER A 58 -2.93 15.04 -17.53
CA SER A 58 -2.17 13.99 -16.90
C SER A 58 -1.44 13.27 -18.03
N PRO A 59 -0.18 12.84 -17.85
CA PRO A 59 0.36 11.86 -18.79
C PRO A 59 -0.70 10.77 -18.93
N ALA A 60 -0.99 10.36 -20.17
CA ALA A 60 -1.78 9.16 -20.41
C ALA A 60 -1.00 8.00 -19.78
N TYR A 61 -1.16 7.83 -18.47
CA TYR A 61 -0.75 6.64 -17.77
C TYR A 61 -1.62 5.55 -18.38
N GLY A 62 -0.99 4.52 -18.93
CA GLY A 62 -1.75 3.32 -19.27
C GLY A 62 -2.47 2.82 -18.02
N ALA A 63 -3.56 2.09 -18.25
CA ALA A 63 -4.37 1.50 -17.20
C ALA A 63 -3.52 0.89 -16.06
N THR A 64 -3.97 1.10 -14.84
CA THR A 64 -3.29 0.68 -13.61
C THR A 64 -3.10 -0.83 -13.63
N GLN A 65 -1.85 -1.27 -13.63
CA GLN A 65 -1.54 -2.69 -13.60
C GLN A 65 -1.85 -3.26 -12.21
N ILE A 66 -2.58 -4.36 -12.14
CA ILE A 66 -2.86 -5.09 -10.91
C ILE A 66 -2.31 -6.50 -11.05
N PHE A 67 -1.31 -6.87 -10.25
CA PHE A 67 -0.73 -8.21 -10.28
C PHE A 67 -1.25 -9.10 -9.15
N ARG A 68 -1.59 -10.36 -9.48
CA ARG A 68 -2.02 -11.39 -8.52
C ARG A 68 -1.44 -12.75 -8.89
N SER A 69 -0.94 -13.48 -7.89
CA SER A 69 -0.41 -14.82 -8.11
C SER A 69 -1.45 -15.91 -7.80
N VAL A 70 -1.41 -16.95 -8.60
CA VAL A 70 -2.15 -18.21 -8.41
C VAL A 70 -1.13 -19.32 -8.22
N GLY A 71 -1.29 -20.12 -7.18
CA GLY A 71 -0.54 -21.38 -7.01
C GLY A 71 -1.50 -22.51 -6.67
N PRO A 72 -1.64 -23.56 -7.52
CA PRO A 72 -2.61 -24.63 -7.29
C PRO A 72 -2.43 -25.29 -5.92
N GLY A 73 -3.41 -25.16 -5.04
CA GLY A 73 -3.38 -25.69 -3.66
C GLY A 73 -2.36 -25.05 -2.72
N ALA A 74 -1.71 -23.96 -3.12
CA ALA A 74 -0.66 -23.30 -2.33
C ALA A 74 -1.24 -22.44 -1.21
N THR A 75 -1.63 -23.08 -0.09
CA THR A 75 -2.15 -22.38 1.10
C THR A 75 -1.04 -21.85 2.00
N GLY A 76 0.09 -22.56 2.08
CA GLY A 76 1.18 -22.27 3.00
C GLY A 76 2.04 -21.06 2.64
N LEU A 77 2.91 -20.69 3.59
CA LEU A 77 3.98 -19.71 3.43
C LEU A 77 4.93 -20.13 2.32
N LEU A 78 5.29 -19.18 1.45
CA LEU A 78 6.40 -19.35 0.51
C LEU A 78 7.73 -19.05 1.18
N THR A 79 7.77 -17.98 1.98
CA THR A 79 8.92 -17.59 2.80
C THR A 79 8.47 -16.60 3.88
N SER A 80 9.24 -16.48 4.95
CA SER A 80 9.00 -15.54 6.04
C SER A 80 10.31 -15.17 6.71
N ASP A 81 10.26 -14.15 7.57
CA ASP A 81 11.29 -13.91 8.57
C ASP A 81 10.73 -13.84 9.99
N THR A 82 9.98 -14.86 10.42
CA THR A 82 9.50 -14.95 11.82
C THR A 82 10.63 -15.23 12.83
N ALA A 83 11.87 -15.33 12.37
CA ALA A 83 13.06 -15.49 13.19
C ALA A 83 13.77 -14.17 13.49
N HIS A 84 13.33 -13.06 12.87
CA HIS A 84 13.88 -11.71 13.06
C HIS A 84 15.38 -11.64 12.75
N ALA A 85 15.81 -12.35 11.71
CA ALA A 85 17.22 -12.48 11.31
C ALA A 85 17.54 -11.78 9.98
N ARG A 86 16.50 -11.39 9.25
CA ARG A 86 16.51 -10.76 7.94
C ARG A 86 15.69 -9.49 8.04
N THR A 87 15.82 -8.62 7.07
CA THR A 87 15.08 -7.36 7.08
C THR A 87 14.53 -7.04 5.71
N ILE A 88 13.46 -6.29 5.71
CA ILE A 88 12.88 -5.62 4.56
C ILE A 88 12.86 -4.12 4.83
N THR A 89 13.14 -3.34 3.80
CA THR A 89 12.91 -1.89 3.76
C THR A 89 12.09 -1.58 2.53
N LEU A 90 11.23 -0.56 2.59
CA LEU A 90 10.42 -0.13 1.46
C LEU A 90 10.60 1.37 1.25
N THR A 91 11.10 1.76 0.08
CA THR A 91 11.26 3.17 -0.28
C THR A 91 10.70 3.41 -1.66
N SER A 92 9.73 4.32 -1.78
CA SER A 92 9.06 4.68 -3.04
C SER A 92 8.52 3.46 -3.81
N GLY A 93 8.01 2.46 -3.09
CA GLY A 93 7.52 1.22 -3.66
C GLY A 93 8.60 0.21 -4.06
N VAL A 94 9.88 0.45 -3.76
CA VAL A 94 10.95 -0.54 -3.97
C VAL A 94 11.28 -1.21 -2.64
N ALA A 95 10.97 -2.50 -2.53
CA ALA A 95 11.36 -3.33 -1.40
C ALA A 95 12.79 -3.83 -1.58
N THR A 96 13.60 -3.72 -0.52
CA THR A 96 14.94 -4.31 -0.44
C THR A 96 15.00 -5.27 0.73
N PHE A 97 15.24 -6.54 0.42
CA PHE A 97 15.44 -7.62 1.40
C PHE A 97 16.93 -7.78 1.70
N SER A 98 17.31 -7.94 2.96
CA SER A 98 18.72 -8.09 3.36
C SER A 98 19.36 -9.41 2.91
N VAL A 99 18.54 -10.39 2.54
CA VAL A 99 18.98 -11.68 2.02
C VAL A 99 18.07 -12.08 0.86
N ALA A 100 18.66 -12.75 -0.15
CA ALA A 100 17.96 -13.22 -1.34
C ALA A 100 16.71 -14.05 -0.99
N LEU A 101 15.60 -13.75 -1.64
CA LEU A 101 14.37 -14.56 -1.62
C LEU A 101 14.50 -15.75 -2.58
N PRO A 102 13.74 -16.84 -2.35
CA PRO A 102 13.69 -17.98 -3.27
C PRO A 102 13.31 -17.58 -4.71
N ASP A 103 13.85 -18.28 -5.70
CA ASP A 103 13.66 -17.95 -7.12
C ASP A 103 12.23 -18.14 -7.65
N ASN A 104 11.37 -18.83 -6.89
CA ASN A 104 9.94 -18.98 -7.21
C ASN A 104 9.07 -17.84 -6.66
N ILE A 105 9.65 -16.84 -5.98
CA ILE A 105 8.96 -15.61 -5.57
C ILE A 105 8.95 -14.62 -6.73
N GLY A 106 7.80 -13.98 -6.97
CA GLY A 106 7.69 -13.03 -8.07
C GLY A 106 6.35 -12.29 -8.14
N VAL A 107 6.05 -11.78 -9.32
CA VAL A 107 4.88 -10.94 -9.59
C VAL A 107 3.57 -11.53 -9.10
N GLY A 108 2.79 -10.70 -8.43
CA GLY A 108 1.49 -11.03 -7.88
C GLY A 108 1.51 -11.73 -6.51
N ASP A 109 2.68 -12.13 -6.01
CA ASP A 109 2.78 -12.65 -4.64
C ASP A 109 2.44 -11.59 -3.60
N ALA A 110 1.69 -12.03 -2.59
CA ALA A 110 1.28 -11.21 -1.46
C ALA A 110 2.42 -11.15 -0.44
N VAL A 111 2.86 -9.95 -0.10
CA VAL A 111 3.87 -9.67 0.92
C VAL A 111 3.16 -8.96 2.07
N ILE A 112 3.25 -9.53 3.27
CA ILE A 112 2.71 -8.94 4.49
C ILE A 112 3.88 -8.53 5.37
N ILE A 113 3.85 -7.29 5.84
CA ILE A 113 4.91 -6.70 6.67
C ILE A 113 4.26 -6.21 7.96
N ASP A 114 4.85 -6.64 9.08
CA ASP A 114 4.43 -6.27 10.42
C ASP A 114 4.62 -4.76 10.62
N THR A 115 3.52 -4.03 10.55
CA THR A 115 3.50 -2.56 10.60
C THR A 115 2.36 -2.05 11.45
N GLY A 116 1.43 -2.94 11.83
CA GLY A 116 0.38 -2.69 12.79
C GLY A 116 0.79 -3.18 14.17
N GLY A 117 0.34 -2.49 15.21
CA GLY A 117 0.62 -2.91 16.59
C GLY A 117 2.08 -2.74 17.01
N THR A 118 2.47 -3.49 18.05
CA THR A 118 3.84 -3.50 18.61
C THR A 118 4.31 -4.92 18.93
N ASP A 119 3.59 -5.93 18.44
CA ASP A 119 4.01 -7.31 18.57
C ASP A 119 4.85 -7.70 17.35
N GLN A 120 5.24 -8.97 17.26
CA GLN A 120 6.02 -9.49 16.11
C GLN A 120 5.18 -10.54 15.36
N THR A 121 3.88 -10.28 15.23
CA THR A 121 2.89 -11.23 14.72
C THR A 121 2.16 -10.64 13.54
N ILE A 122 2.16 -11.39 12.43
CA ILE A 122 1.38 -11.00 11.27
C ILE A 122 -0.13 -11.17 11.54
N ASP A 123 -0.88 -10.07 11.47
CA ASP A 123 -2.33 -10.04 11.63
C ASP A 123 -3.06 -9.12 10.64
N ALA A 124 -4.33 -8.79 10.91
CA ALA A 124 -5.16 -8.00 10.00
C ALA A 124 -4.88 -6.48 10.04
N SER A 125 -4.09 -6.00 10.99
CA SER A 125 -3.70 -4.59 11.14
C SER A 125 -2.44 -4.23 10.34
N ASP A 126 -1.78 -5.22 9.77
CA ASP A 126 -0.53 -5.09 9.02
C ASP A 126 -0.70 -4.64 7.58
N THR A 127 0.45 -4.36 6.96
CA THR A 127 0.52 -3.87 5.58
C THR A 127 0.61 -5.04 4.62
N LEU A 128 -0.42 -5.18 3.77
CA LEU A 128 -0.44 -6.09 2.64
C LEU A 128 -0.05 -5.37 1.34
N LEU A 129 0.96 -5.92 0.66
CA LEU A 129 1.45 -5.45 -0.63
C LEU A 129 1.55 -6.61 -1.62
N PHE A 130 1.70 -6.28 -2.90
CA PHE A 130 1.86 -7.25 -3.98
C PHE A 130 3.11 -6.94 -4.79
N ILE A 131 3.86 -7.98 -5.15
CA ILE A 131 5.02 -7.83 -6.03
C ILE A 131 4.54 -7.43 -7.44
N HIS A 132 5.04 -6.31 -7.93
CA HIS A 132 4.75 -5.77 -9.25
C HIS A 132 5.84 -6.06 -10.28
N SER A 133 7.08 -6.17 -9.83
CA SER A 133 8.21 -6.60 -10.65
C SER A 133 9.35 -7.06 -9.77
N ARG A 134 10.21 -7.90 -10.35
CA ARG A 134 11.47 -8.35 -9.77
C ARG A 134 12.62 -7.63 -10.45
N THR A 135 13.49 -6.99 -9.68
CA THR A 135 14.74 -6.40 -10.17
C THR A 135 15.90 -7.36 -9.93
N SER A 136 15.94 -7.98 -8.74
CA SER A 136 16.90 -9.02 -8.37
C SER A 136 16.27 -9.96 -7.35
N SER A 137 17.02 -10.96 -6.87
CA SER A 137 16.57 -11.81 -5.76
C SER A 137 16.39 -11.06 -4.43
N THR A 138 16.90 -9.83 -4.30
CA THR A 138 16.79 -8.98 -3.10
C THR A 138 15.99 -7.69 -3.32
N SER A 139 15.61 -7.36 -4.54
CA SER A 139 14.94 -6.09 -4.86
C SER A 139 13.72 -6.29 -5.75
N TYR A 140 12.58 -5.79 -5.29
CA TYR A 140 11.27 -5.95 -5.91
C TYR A 140 10.50 -4.63 -5.88
N THR A 141 9.73 -4.34 -6.92
CA THR A 141 8.73 -3.27 -6.83
C THR A 141 7.47 -3.84 -6.18
N LEU A 142 6.93 -3.16 -5.17
CA LEU A 142 5.68 -3.49 -4.50
C LEU A 142 4.62 -2.42 -4.78
N ARG A 143 3.36 -2.85 -4.85
CA ARG A 143 2.19 -1.96 -4.90
C ARG A 143 1.14 -2.38 -3.87
N THR A 144 0.27 -1.44 -3.54
CA THR A 144 -0.95 -1.75 -2.79
C THR A 144 -1.85 -2.65 -3.62
N HIS A 145 -2.90 -3.20 -2.99
CA HIS A 145 -3.88 -4.02 -3.71
C HIS A 145 -4.63 -3.26 -4.83
N THR A 146 -4.59 -1.93 -4.84
CA THR A 146 -5.16 -1.05 -5.88
C THR A 146 -4.12 -0.56 -6.89
N GLY A 147 -2.89 -1.07 -6.87
CA GLY A 147 -1.83 -0.66 -7.81
C GLY A 147 -1.12 0.65 -7.47
N SER A 148 -1.49 1.31 -6.37
CA SER A 148 -0.85 2.55 -5.90
C SER A 148 0.54 2.30 -5.34
N VAL A 149 1.40 3.32 -5.39
CA VAL A 149 2.70 3.31 -4.70
C VAL A 149 2.44 3.30 -3.18
N PRO A 150 2.95 2.32 -2.42
CA PRO A 150 2.80 2.30 -0.98
C PRO A 150 3.68 3.38 -0.31
N GLY A 151 3.30 3.77 0.90
CA GLY A 151 4.16 4.60 1.74
C GLY A 151 5.46 3.88 2.12
N ASP A 152 6.48 4.66 2.49
CA ASP A 152 7.76 4.12 2.91
C ASP A 152 7.61 3.34 4.22
N ILE A 153 8.28 2.19 4.31
CA ILE A 153 8.38 1.38 5.52
C ILE A 153 9.85 1.36 5.92
N ALA A 154 10.12 1.77 7.15
CA ALA A 154 11.45 1.69 7.75
C ALA A 154 11.94 0.23 7.81
N ILE A 155 13.16 0.02 8.31
CA ILE A 155 13.67 -1.34 8.51
C ILE A 155 12.69 -2.13 9.38
N ASN A 156 12.27 -3.28 8.86
CA ASN A 156 11.39 -4.23 9.53
C ASN A 156 11.96 -5.64 9.38
N ASP A 157 11.78 -6.49 10.39
CA ASP A 157 12.32 -7.84 10.49
C ASP A 157 11.22 -8.91 10.61
N THR A 158 9.95 -8.55 10.39
CA THR A 158 8.83 -9.50 10.42
C THR A 158 8.00 -9.37 9.14
N TYR A 159 8.17 -10.34 8.24
CA TYR A 159 7.38 -10.41 7.01
C TYR A 159 7.02 -11.84 6.64
N GLN A 160 5.96 -11.98 5.84
CA GLN A 160 5.48 -13.25 5.29
C GLN A 160 5.08 -13.09 3.83
N ILE A 161 5.35 -14.10 3.00
CA ILE A 161 5.03 -14.09 1.57
C ILE A 161 4.17 -15.30 1.20
N TYR A 162 3.11 -15.06 0.45
CA TYR A 162 2.10 -16.05 0.04
C TYR A 162 1.76 -15.95 -1.44
N ARG A 163 1.20 -17.03 -1.99
CA ARG A 163 0.38 -16.94 -3.21
C ARG A 163 -0.93 -16.23 -2.87
N ALA A 164 -1.33 -15.26 -3.69
CA ALA A 164 -2.56 -14.51 -3.45
C ALA A 164 -3.81 -15.40 -3.53
N TYR A 165 -3.79 -16.37 -4.45
CA TYR A 165 -4.87 -17.31 -4.71
C TYR A 165 -4.36 -18.75 -4.83
N THR A 166 -5.23 -19.71 -4.48
CA THR A 166 -4.91 -21.14 -4.48
C THR A 166 -5.40 -21.89 -5.73
N SER A 167 -6.13 -21.22 -6.62
CA SER A 167 -6.55 -21.72 -7.92
C SER A 167 -6.93 -20.53 -8.82
N LEU A 168 -6.99 -20.75 -10.13
CA LEU A 168 -7.43 -19.74 -11.08
C LEU A 168 -8.91 -19.41 -10.89
N ALA A 169 -9.74 -20.41 -10.58
CA ALA A 169 -11.15 -20.20 -10.20
C ALA A 169 -11.29 -19.30 -8.95
N ASN A 170 -10.40 -19.45 -7.98
CA ASN A 170 -10.38 -18.59 -6.79
C ASN A 170 -9.96 -17.15 -7.12
N ALA A 171 -9.00 -16.96 -8.03
CA ALA A 171 -8.63 -15.62 -8.49
C ALA A 171 -9.76 -14.94 -9.26
N GLU A 172 -10.45 -15.68 -10.13
CA GLU A 172 -11.60 -15.23 -10.90
C GLU A 172 -12.75 -14.78 -9.98
N ALA A 173 -13.08 -15.59 -8.98
CA ALA A 173 -14.14 -15.29 -8.01
C ALA A 173 -13.71 -14.27 -6.93
N GLY A 174 -12.45 -13.86 -6.89
CA GLY A 174 -11.90 -13.00 -5.83
C GLY A 174 -11.74 -13.69 -4.47
N THR A 175 -11.81 -15.02 -4.41
CA THR A 175 -11.67 -15.82 -3.18
C THR A 175 -10.19 -15.98 -2.81
N LYS A 176 -9.68 -15.09 -1.96
CA LYS A 176 -8.26 -15.09 -1.55
C LYS A 176 -7.80 -16.38 -0.87
N ASN A 177 -6.49 -16.60 -0.86
CA ASN A 177 -5.85 -17.56 0.05
C ASN A 177 -6.21 -17.22 1.50
N THR A 178 -6.86 -18.15 2.19
CA THR A 178 -7.37 -17.97 3.56
C THR A 178 -6.28 -17.79 4.61
N SER A 179 -5.04 -18.18 4.30
CA SER A 179 -3.90 -17.97 5.20
C SER A 179 -3.38 -16.53 5.21
N ILE A 180 -3.85 -15.66 4.31
CA ILE A 180 -3.58 -14.22 4.34
C ILE A 180 -4.62 -13.58 5.28
N PRO A 181 -4.25 -12.98 6.42
CA PRO A 181 -5.22 -12.42 7.38
C PRO A 181 -5.89 -11.12 6.88
N ILE A 182 -5.27 -10.39 5.95
CA ILE A 182 -5.74 -9.09 5.46
C ILE A 182 -6.67 -9.26 4.26
N ALA A 183 -7.74 -8.47 4.18
CA ALA A 183 -8.65 -8.46 3.04
C ALA A 183 -8.09 -7.62 1.88
N PHE A 184 -8.41 -8.01 0.64
CA PHE A 184 -8.04 -7.26 -0.56
C PHE A 184 -9.05 -7.47 -1.68
N ASN A 185 -9.03 -6.59 -2.68
CA ASN A 185 -9.92 -6.65 -3.84
C ASN A 185 -9.59 -7.83 -4.77
N GLY A 186 -10.64 -8.39 -5.39
CA GLY A 186 -10.57 -9.37 -6.48
C GLY A 186 -11.95 -9.70 -7.02
N GLY A 187 -12.01 -10.31 -8.21
CA GLY A 187 -13.21 -10.83 -8.87
C GLY A 187 -14.28 -9.81 -9.26
N ASN A 188 -15.08 -10.13 -10.30
CA ASN A 188 -16.30 -9.40 -10.70
C ASN A 188 -16.14 -7.86 -10.72
N ARG A 189 -15.14 -7.37 -11.47
CA ARG A 189 -14.78 -5.94 -11.50
C ARG A 189 -15.08 -5.32 -12.85
N ASP A 190 -15.49 -4.06 -12.82
CA ASP A 190 -15.49 -3.22 -14.01
C ASP A 190 -14.09 -2.61 -14.22
N LEU A 191 -13.30 -3.19 -15.12
CA LEU A 191 -11.92 -2.73 -15.36
C LEU A 191 -11.89 -1.40 -16.11
N VAL A 192 -12.91 -1.10 -16.91
CA VAL A 192 -13.02 0.15 -17.67
C VAL A 192 -13.27 1.32 -16.73
N THR A 193 -14.23 1.17 -15.81
CA THR A 193 -14.53 2.22 -14.82
C THR A 193 -13.36 2.47 -13.87
N ASN A 194 -12.58 1.45 -13.53
CA ASN A 194 -11.43 1.59 -12.63
C ASN A 194 -10.11 1.91 -13.36
N ASP A 195 -10.09 1.91 -14.70
CA ASP A 195 -8.88 2.03 -15.52
C ASP A 195 -7.78 1.06 -15.06
N GLU A 196 -8.11 -0.25 -15.04
CA GLU A 196 -7.28 -1.34 -14.52
C GLU A 196 -6.94 -2.39 -15.59
N GLN A 197 -5.71 -2.91 -15.56
CA GLN A 197 -5.31 -4.14 -16.26
C GLN A 197 -4.91 -5.21 -15.24
N TRP A 198 -5.64 -6.32 -15.23
CA TRP A 198 -5.41 -7.42 -14.28
C TRP A 198 -4.46 -8.46 -14.85
N ASN A 199 -3.34 -8.67 -14.17
CA ASN A 199 -2.29 -9.60 -14.54
C ASN A 199 -2.27 -10.76 -13.54
N ILE A 200 -2.90 -11.87 -13.91
CA ILE A 200 -2.97 -13.10 -13.10
C ILE A 200 -1.82 -14.02 -13.50
N ALA A 201 -0.81 -14.09 -12.62
CA ALA A 201 0.37 -14.92 -12.80
C ALA A 201 0.15 -16.32 -12.18
N CYS A 202 0.10 -17.34 -13.03
CA CYS A 202 -0.09 -18.73 -12.65
C CYS A 202 1.26 -19.41 -12.42
N TYR A 203 1.59 -19.65 -11.14
CA TYR A 203 2.81 -20.30 -10.70
C TYR A 203 2.64 -21.82 -10.63
N ALA A 204 3.73 -22.54 -10.91
CA ALA A 204 3.78 -23.97 -10.63
C ALA A 204 3.81 -24.21 -9.11
N ASN A 205 3.19 -25.31 -8.67
CA ASN A 205 3.28 -25.77 -7.29
C ASN A 205 3.69 -27.25 -7.26
N GLY A 206 4.97 -27.50 -7.54
CA GLY A 206 5.48 -28.85 -7.73
C GLY A 206 4.76 -29.54 -8.89
N THR A 207 4.19 -30.73 -8.61
CA THR A 207 3.40 -31.51 -9.59
C THR A 207 1.89 -31.29 -9.47
N THR A 208 1.45 -30.39 -8.58
CA THR A 208 0.02 -30.14 -8.34
C THR A 208 -0.57 -29.37 -9.51
N ALA A 209 -1.56 -29.96 -10.18
CA ALA A 209 -2.33 -29.31 -11.22
C ALA A 209 -3.51 -28.53 -10.62
N ASP A 210 -3.89 -27.42 -11.25
CA ASP A 210 -5.21 -26.84 -11.04
C ASP A 210 -6.23 -27.67 -11.81
N THR A 211 -7.17 -28.29 -11.10
CA THR A 211 -8.20 -29.16 -11.69
C THR A 211 -9.59 -28.56 -11.65
N THR A 212 -9.74 -27.35 -11.09
CA THR A 212 -11.03 -26.69 -10.98
C THR A 212 -11.34 -25.98 -12.29
N ALA A 213 -12.49 -26.29 -12.89
CA ALA A 213 -12.97 -25.57 -14.06
C ALA A 213 -13.16 -24.08 -13.72
N VAL A 214 -12.79 -23.21 -14.65
CA VAL A 214 -12.93 -21.76 -14.51
C VAL A 214 -13.67 -21.19 -15.70
N ASP A 215 -14.69 -20.40 -15.40
CA ASP A 215 -15.37 -19.53 -16.36
C ASP A 215 -15.00 -18.09 -15.99
N ILE A 216 -14.47 -17.33 -16.96
CA ILE A 216 -14.15 -15.91 -16.71
C ILE A 216 -15.43 -15.10 -16.94
N PHE A 217 -16.08 -14.65 -15.87
CA PHE A 217 -17.38 -13.97 -15.95
C PHE A 217 -17.47 -12.75 -15.00
N GLY A 218 -18.35 -11.80 -15.30
CA GLY A 218 -18.60 -10.65 -14.42
C GLY A 218 -17.55 -9.53 -14.49
N TRP A 219 -16.60 -9.62 -15.42
CA TRP A 219 -15.61 -8.56 -15.68
C TRP A 219 -16.07 -7.68 -16.85
N THR A 220 -16.12 -6.36 -16.65
CA THR A 220 -16.27 -5.41 -17.76
C THR A 220 -14.88 -5.07 -18.28
N THR A 221 -14.65 -5.29 -19.58
CA THR A 221 -13.33 -5.10 -20.22
C THR A 221 -13.47 -4.34 -21.52
N ASP A 222 -12.38 -3.76 -21.99
CA ASP A 222 -12.23 -3.21 -23.34
C ASP A 222 -10.82 -3.49 -23.88
N ILE A 223 -10.41 -2.76 -24.92
CA ILE A 223 -9.10 -2.95 -25.55
C ILE A 223 -7.93 -2.52 -24.66
N ASP A 224 -8.16 -1.57 -23.76
CA ASP A 224 -7.15 -0.98 -22.88
C ASP A 224 -7.23 -1.54 -21.45
N ASN A 225 -8.35 -2.17 -21.08
CA ASN A 225 -8.65 -2.68 -19.74
C ASN A 225 -9.06 -4.15 -19.82
N PHE A 226 -8.11 -5.04 -19.58
CA PHE A 226 -8.28 -6.47 -19.79
C PHE A 226 -7.69 -7.31 -18.66
N ILE A 227 -8.01 -8.60 -18.70
CA ILE A 227 -7.40 -9.62 -17.86
C ILE A 227 -6.39 -10.39 -18.69
N LYS A 228 -5.15 -10.45 -18.21
CA LYS A 228 -4.08 -11.29 -18.73
C LYS A 228 -3.82 -12.42 -17.75
N ILE A 229 -4.07 -13.65 -18.19
CA ILE A 229 -3.72 -14.86 -17.45
C ILE A 229 -2.50 -15.46 -18.14
N TYR A 230 -1.41 -15.68 -17.39
CA TYR A 230 -0.15 -16.14 -17.96
C TYR A 230 0.69 -16.89 -16.93
N THR A 231 1.70 -17.59 -17.40
CA THR A 231 2.71 -18.21 -16.55
C THR A 231 3.99 -17.37 -16.57
N PRO A 232 4.50 -16.89 -15.43
CA PRO A 232 5.67 -16.03 -15.41
C PRO A 232 6.93 -16.80 -15.81
N THR A 233 7.73 -16.19 -16.67
CA THR A 233 8.97 -16.79 -17.20
C THR A 233 10.12 -15.81 -17.32
N LEU A 234 9.83 -14.50 -17.36
CA LEU A 234 10.86 -13.47 -17.45
C LEU A 234 11.53 -13.26 -16.10
N LEU A 235 12.81 -12.89 -16.11
CA LEU A 235 13.56 -12.58 -14.88
C LEU A 235 12.97 -11.40 -14.10
N THR A 236 12.24 -10.52 -14.79
CA THR A 236 11.49 -9.40 -14.22
C THR A 236 10.17 -9.82 -13.58
N GLU A 237 9.71 -11.05 -13.83
CA GLU A 237 8.50 -11.63 -13.27
C GLU A 237 8.84 -12.61 -12.15
N VAL A 238 9.87 -13.43 -12.31
CA VAL A 238 10.25 -14.53 -11.42
C VAL A 238 11.73 -14.90 -11.57
N GLY A 239 12.35 -15.56 -10.59
CA GLY A 239 13.75 -16.00 -10.68
C GLY A 239 14.00 -17.27 -11.50
N VAL A 240 13.00 -18.13 -11.62
CA VAL A 240 13.03 -19.34 -12.45
C VAL A 240 11.70 -19.51 -13.16
N SER A 241 11.74 -19.92 -14.43
CA SER A 241 10.54 -20.16 -15.25
C SER A 241 9.54 -21.04 -14.52
N GLN A 242 8.29 -20.58 -14.44
CA GLN A 242 7.20 -21.31 -13.81
C GLN A 242 6.39 -22.15 -14.79
N ARG A 243 6.84 -22.21 -16.05
CA ARG A 243 6.23 -23.08 -17.05
C ARG A 243 6.28 -24.53 -16.57
N HIS A 244 5.12 -25.16 -16.44
CA HIS A 244 5.06 -26.58 -16.14
C HIS A 244 5.85 -27.36 -17.20
N SER A 245 6.52 -28.44 -16.80
CA SER A 245 7.36 -29.25 -17.70
C SER A 245 6.58 -30.00 -18.79
N GLY A 246 5.25 -29.82 -18.86
CA GLY A 246 4.35 -30.67 -19.63
C GLY A 246 4.30 -32.09 -19.08
N LYS A 247 3.31 -32.87 -19.50
CA LYS A 247 3.52 -34.31 -19.65
C LYS A 247 4.02 -34.52 -21.09
N PRO A 248 5.09 -35.29 -21.32
CA PRO A 248 5.42 -35.75 -22.67
C PRO A 248 4.28 -36.58 -23.26
#